data_AF-A0AAU7JUJ9-F1
#
_entry.id   AF-A0AAU7JUJ9-F1
#
_cell.length_a   1.000
_cell.length_b   1.000
_cell.length_c   1.000
_cell.angle_alpha   90.00
_cell.angle_beta   90.00
_cell.angle_gamma   90.00
#
_symmetry.space_group_name_H-M   'P 1'
#
loop_
_entity.id
_entity.type
_entity.pdbx_description
1 polymer ?
#
loop_
_entity_poly.entity_id
_entity_poly.type
_entity_poly.pdbx_seq_one_letter_code
_entity_poly.pdbx_strand_id
1 'polypeptide(L)'
;MTANQSPGQTEEIAQFFGDFESASRREDWAGYGEMFLPQFTNIYPVTVSTVAREDLVAFLPHRKGTFARAGASGVVLASLEVDPLDGRHVVARTT
;
A
#
# COMPACT_ATOMS: atom_id res chain seq x y z
N MET A 1 -20.47 -11.36 15.66
CA MET A 1 -19.32 -11.19 16.56
C MET A 1 -18.50 -10.06 15.98
N THR A 2 -18.61 -8.86 16.54
CA THR A 2 -17.76 -7.71 16.15
C THR A 2 -16.37 -7.97 16.71
N ALA A 3 -15.39 -8.16 15.82
CA ALA A 3 -13.99 -8.22 16.22
C ALA A 3 -13.65 -6.85 16.84
N ASN A 4 -13.46 -6.85 18.16
CA ASN A 4 -13.09 -5.66 18.90
C ASN A 4 -11.64 -5.35 18.52
N GLN A 5 -11.42 -4.37 17.64
CA GLN A 5 -10.08 -3.89 17.30
C GLN A 5 -9.40 -3.48 18.62
N SER A 6 -8.26 -4.08 18.94
CA SER A 6 -7.43 -3.52 20.01
C SER A 6 -6.91 -2.17 19.51
N PRO A 7 -6.92 -1.11 20.34
CA PRO A 7 -6.46 0.22 19.95
C PRO A 7 -5.10 0.23 19.24
N GLY A 8 -4.19 -0.69 19.61
CA GLY A 8 -2.88 -0.85 18.97
C GLY A 8 -2.91 -1.30 17.51
N GLN A 9 -3.90 -2.11 17.07
CA GLN A 9 -3.97 -2.56 15.67
C GLN A 9 -4.30 -1.40 14.71
N THR A 10 -5.16 -0.48 15.12
CA THR A 10 -5.50 0.69 14.30
C THR A 10 -4.30 1.64 14.18
N GLU A 11 -3.53 1.82 15.26
CA GLU A 11 -2.30 2.62 15.25
C GLU A 11 -1.22 2.01 14.37
N GLU A 12 -1.01 0.68 14.43
CA GLU A 12 -0.06 -0.04 13.58
C GLU A 12 -0.37 0.10 12.09
N ILE A 13 -1.65 0.01 11.71
CA ILE A 13 -2.08 0.17 10.31
C ILE A 13 -1.92 1.61 9.84
N ALA A 14 -2.29 2.60 10.66
CA ALA A 14 -2.06 4.01 10.34
C ALA A 14 -0.56 4.30 10.16
N GLN A 15 0.28 3.73 11.02
CA GLN A 15 1.74 3.85 10.93
C GLN A 15 2.26 3.24 9.61
N PHE A 16 1.80 2.03 9.25
CA PHE A 16 2.16 1.39 7.98
C PHE A 16 1.86 2.30 6.78
N PHE A 17 0.66 2.89 6.70
CA PHE A 17 0.30 3.78 5.59
C PHE A 17 1.09 5.10 5.61
N GLY A 18 1.44 5.60 6.79
CA GLY A 18 2.34 6.75 6.93
C GLY A 18 3.75 6.48 6.40
N ASP A 19 4.30 5.31 6.73
CA ASP A 19 5.62 4.88 6.24
C ASP A 19 5.60 4.63 4.72
N PHE A 20 4.50 4.07 4.21
CA PHE A 20 4.27 3.84 2.79
C PHE A 20 4.28 5.16 2.01
N GLU A 21 3.54 6.15 2.48
CA GLU A 21 3.50 7.47 1.85
C GLU A 21 4.88 8.16 1.92
N SER A 22 5.54 8.09 3.07
CA SER A 22 6.87 8.68 3.30
C SER A 22 7.93 8.07 2.39
N ALA A 23 7.98 6.74 2.26
CA ALA A 23 8.89 6.04 1.35
C ALA A 23 8.60 6.43 -0.11
N SER A 24 7.32 6.51 -0.49
CA SER A 24 6.92 6.91 -1.85
C SER A 24 7.32 8.36 -2.18
N ARG A 25 7.21 9.30 -1.22
CA ARG A 25 7.56 10.72 -1.42
C ARG A 25 9.08 10.94 -1.51
N ARG A 26 9.86 10.17 -0.75
CA ARG A 26 11.33 10.25 -0.73
C ARG A 26 12.00 9.45 -1.85
N GLU A 27 11.20 8.77 -2.68
CA GLU A 27 11.69 7.86 -3.72
C GLU A 27 12.61 6.74 -3.15
N ASP A 28 12.34 6.33 -1.90
CA ASP A 28 13.05 5.24 -1.22
C ASP A 28 12.46 3.89 -1.65
N TRP A 29 12.80 3.45 -2.86
CA TRP A 29 12.23 2.23 -3.46
C TRP A 29 12.67 0.95 -2.76
N ALA A 30 13.85 0.95 -2.15
CA ALA A 30 14.32 -0.17 -1.35
C ALA A 30 13.46 -0.31 -0.09
N GLY A 31 13.31 0.77 0.69
CA GLY A 31 12.46 0.79 1.88
C GLY A 31 10.99 0.51 1.56
N TYR A 32 10.47 1.09 0.47
CA TYR A 32 9.12 0.82 -0.02
C TYR A 32 8.92 -0.67 -0.34
N GLY A 33 9.90 -1.30 -0.99
CA GLY A 33 9.86 -2.72 -1.32
C GLY A 33 9.76 -3.60 -0.07
N GLU A 34 10.55 -3.32 0.96
CA GLU A 34 10.57 -4.11 2.20
C GLU A 34 9.24 -4.12 2.98
N MET A 35 8.31 -3.21 2.65
CA MET A 35 6.95 -3.22 3.19
C MET A 35 6.10 -4.38 2.65
N PHE A 36 6.54 -5.02 1.57
CA PHE A 36 5.87 -6.14 0.93
C PHE A 36 6.60 -7.45 1.23
N LEU A 37 5.84 -8.53 1.32
CA LEU A 37 6.41 -9.88 1.28
C LEU A 37 7.13 -10.11 -0.06
N PRO A 38 8.13 -11.03 -0.11
CA PRO A 38 8.84 -11.34 -1.35
C PRO A 38 7.91 -11.67 -2.53
N GLN A 39 6.77 -12.29 -2.23
CA GLN A 39 5.65 -12.45 -3.15
C GLN A 39 4.37 -11.99 -2.45
N PHE A 40 3.54 -11.24 -3.16
CA PHE A 40 2.26 -10.77 -2.65
C PHE A 40 1.17 -10.88 -3.72
N THR A 41 -0.08 -10.86 -3.29
CA THR A 41 -1.23 -10.96 -4.19
C THR A 41 -1.71 -9.56 -4.55
N ASN A 42 -1.79 -9.28 -5.85
CA ASN A 42 -2.50 -8.14 -6.38
C ASN A 42 -3.89 -8.57 -6.86
N ILE A 43 -4.92 -7.87 -6.40
CA ILE A 43 -6.30 -8.08 -6.83
C ILE A 43 -6.73 -6.85 -7.64
N TYR A 44 -6.90 -7.07 -8.93
CA TYR A 44 -7.54 -6.12 -9.84
C TYR A 44 -8.97 -6.63 -10.12
N PRO A 45 -9.97 -5.80 -10.44
CA PRO A 45 -11.40 -6.12 -10.31
C PRO A 45 -11.90 -7.48 -10.86
N VAL A 46 -11.20 -8.05 -11.83
CA VAL A 46 -11.52 -9.36 -12.43
C VAL A 46 -10.34 -10.34 -12.46
N THR A 47 -9.18 -9.97 -11.92
CA THR A 47 -7.97 -10.79 -11.96
C THR A 47 -7.23 -10.78 -10.63
N VAL A 48 -6.84 -11.97 -10.19
CA VAL A 48 -5.93 -12.16 -9.06
C VAL A 48 -4.60 -12.65 -9.62
N SER A 49 -3.51 -11.95 -9.30
CA SER A 49 -2.16 -12.31 -9.75
C SER A 49 -1.17 -12.21 -8.60
N THR A 50 -0.27 -13.18 -8.53
CA THR A 50 0.93 -13.07 -7.67
C THR A 50 1.93 -12.13 -8.32
N VAL A 51 2.51 -11.24 -7.53
CA VAL A 51 3.52 -10.26 -7.95
C VAL A 51 4.77 -10.49 -7.11
N ALA A 52 5.93 -10.56 -7.75
CA ALA A 52 7.20 -10.56 -7.04
C ALA A 52 7.52 -9.12 -6.60
N ARG A 53 8.01 -8.96 -5.38
CA ARG A 53 8.40 -7.64 -4.84
C ARG A 53 9.42 -6.93 -5.72
N GLU A 54 10.36 -7.67 -6.29
CA GLU A 54 11.39 -7.14 -7.19
C GLU A 54 10.80 -6.53 -8.47
N ASP A 55 9.74 -7.10 -9.03
CA ASP A 55 9.04 -6.55 -10.20
C ASP A 55 8.39 -5.21 -9.87
N LEU A 56 7.76 -5.10 -8.69
CA LEU A 56 7.21 -3.84 -8.19
C LEU A 56 8.32 -2.79 -8.04
N VAL A 57 9.40 -3.12 -7.34
CA VAL A 57 10.52 -2.19 -7.08
C VAL A 57 11.17 -1.74 -8.39
N ALA A 58 11.37 -2.64 -9.36
CA ALA A 58 11.90 -2.31 -10.67
C ALA A 58 10.98 -1.35 -11.46
N PHE A 59 9.66 -1.42 -11.25
CA PHE A 59 8.70 -0.55 -11.91
C PHE A 59 8.60 0.85 -11.29
N LEU A 60 8.80 1.01 -9.97
CA LEU A 60 8.57 2.26 -9.24
C LEU A 60 9.28 3.51 -9.82
N PRO A 61 10.56 3.46 -10.26
CA PRO A 61 11.23 4.61 -10.87
C PRO A 61 10.51 5.16 -12.11
N HIS A 62 9.79 4.31 -12.84
CA HIS A 62 9.07 4.68 -14.06
C HIS A 62 7.69 5.30 -13.77
N ARG A 63 7.15 5.10 -12.57
CA ARG A 63 5.80 5.53 -12.15
C ARG A 63 5.57 7.03 -12.33
N LYS A 64 6.55 7.87 -12.01
CA LYS A 64 6.47 9.33 -12.19
C LYS A 64 6.33 9.73 -13.66
N GLY A 65 7.05 9.05 -14.55
CA GLY A 65 6.94 9.26 -16.00
C GLY A 65 5.55 8.89 -16.53
N THR A 66 4.95 7.83 -15.99
CA THR A 66 3.57 7.43 -16.32
C THR A 66 2.55 8.48 -15.89
N PHE A 67 2.65 9.01 -14.67
CA PHE A 67 1.75 10.07 -14.19
C PHE A 67 1.94 11.38 -14.95
N ALA A 68 3.19 11.79 -15.22
CA ALA A 68 3.48 13.02 -15.93
C ALA A 68 2.84 13.04 -17.33
N ARG A 69 2.82 11.89 -18.02
CA ARG A 69 2.15 11.74 -19.33
C ARG A 69 0.63 11.94 -19.27
N ALA A 70 0.03 11.70 -18.11
CA ALA A 70 -1.39 11.94 -17.85
C ALA A 70 -1.67 13.34 -17.27
N GLY A 71 -0.67 14.23 -17.21
CA GLY A 71 -0.80 15.56 -16.60
C GLY A 71 -0.84 15.54 -15.06
N ALA A 72 -0.51 14.40 -14.45
CA ALA A 72 -0.46 14.22 -12.99
C ALA A 72 0.98 14.25 -12.48
N SER A 73 1.19 14.77 -11.28
CA SER A 73 2.50 14.75 -10.59
C SER A 73 2.70 13.49 -9.74
N GLY A 74 1.64 12.73 -9.48
CA GLY A 74 1.65 11.52 -8.67
C GLY A 74 0.29 11.27 -8.01
N VAL A 75 0.31 10.48 -6.95
CA VAL A 75 -0.82 10.23 -6.05
C VAL A 75 -0.35 10.42 -4.62
N VAL A 76 -1.23 10.96 -3.78
CA VAL A 76 -1.03 11.12 -2.33
C VAL A 76 -2.13 10.33 -1.62
N LEU A 77 -1.88 9.90 -0.39
CA LEU A 77 -2.92 9.29 0.42
C LEU A 77 -3.81 10.40 0.99
N ALA A 78 -5.05 10.50 0.53
CA ALA A 78 -5.99 11.54 0.97
C ALA A 78 -6.82 11.08 2.18
N SER A 79 -7.25 9.82 2.20
CA SER A 79 -7.97 9.23 3.33
C SER A 79 -7.60 7.77 3.57
N LEU A 80 -7.78 7.32 4.81
CA LEU A 80 -7.63 5.94 5.23
C LEU A 80 -8.79 5.54 6.14
N GLU A 81 -9.58 4.58 5.71
CA GLU A 81 -10.61 3.91 6.52
C GLU A 81 -10.16 2.47 6.79
N VAL A 82 -10.23 2.03 8.05
CA VAL A 82 -9.78 0.69 8.45
C VAL A 82 -10.94 -0.08 9.08
N ASP A 83 -11.32 -1.17 8.44
CA ASP A 83 -12.37 -2.08 8.90
C ASP A 83 -11.76 -3.42 9.32
N PRO A 84 -12.05 -3.95 10.53
CA PRO A 84 -11.62 -5.30 10.89
C PRO A 84 -12.28 -6.36 9.98
N LEU A 85 -11.48 -7.30 9.48
CA LEU A 85 -12.00 -8.48 8.78
C LEU A 85 -12.16 -9.66 9.75
N ASP A 86 -11.15 -9.90 10.58
CA ASP A 86 -11.16 -10.92 11.63
C ASP A 86 -10.21 -10.52 12.79
N GLY A 87 -9.84 -11.45 13.66
CA GLY A 87 -8.94 -11.18 14.79
C GLY A 87 -7.48 -10.88 14.43
N ARG A 88 -7.10 -10.96 13.15
CA ARG A 88 -5.73 -10.76 12.64
C ARG A 88 -5.64 -9.87 11.40
N HIS A 89 -6.72 -9.76 10.64
CA HIS A 89 -6.72 -9.06 9.35
C HIS A 89 -7.65 -7.85 9.38
N VAL A 90 -7.29 -6.84 8.59
CA VAL A 90 -8.09 -5.64 8.36
C VAL A 90 -8.23 -5.38 6.86
N VAL A 91 -9.27 -4.63 6.49
CA VAL A 91 -9.43 -4.02 5.18
C VAL A 91 -9.14 -2.53 5.34
N ALA A 92 -8.16 -2.04 4.61
CA ALA A 92 -7.85 -0.62 4.52
C ALA A 92 -8.37 -0.08 3.18
N ARG A 93 -9.28 0.89 3.24
CA ARG A 93 -9.75 1.64 2.06
C ARG A 93 -9.01 2.97 2.01
N THR A 94 -8.36 3.23 0.88
CA THR A 94 -7.62 4.47 0.64
C THR A 94 -8.20 5.23 -0.54
N THR A 95 -8.14 6.56 -0.47
CA THR A 95 -8.51 7.47 -1.57
C THR A 95 -7.40 8.45 -1.85
#